data_AF-A0A7C6DLG4-F1
#
_entry.id   AF-A0A7C6DLG4-F1
#
_cell.length_a   1.000
_cell.length_b   1.000
_cell.length_c   1.000
_cell.angle_alpha   90.00
_cell.angle_beta   90.00
_cell.angle_gamma   90.00
#
_symmetry.space_group_name_H-M   'P 1'
#
loop_
_entity.id
_entity.type
_entity.pdbx_description
1 polymer ?
#
loop_
_entity_poly.entity_id
_entity_poly.type
_entity_poly.pdbx_seq_one_letter_code
_entity_poly.pdbx_strand_id
1 'polypeptide(L)'
;MEPIASDPAPGAIARASDTGYLLEPKGGHIWGLDENGVVILDESARPQSAGESAAPSRPAARPAAQKLDAELHNSRIRLLYVTLVLLDTQLRAYQISHDGAMPDLLQPGEWKRFSATNDRSFVIRNPLNNFSGLLVVPRPPRPADPIRQSGIGFVFCVDEGHFWPSSTDGASVMDRDLRATHPDAFAARAPGSESALAADNRARTQLLLLSAVRTAIRLYRIQHAGRLPDFNRYPDWQQLTMRTDASGRPTSSGQFGPYLSEPPRNLITGGHRVLVVHSIQDAKNAHAEEPIGYALDLSAQRIYSADLSEPPGEIEVNAAGTAPADP
;
A
#
# COMPACT_ATOMS: atom_id res chain seq x y z
N MET A 1 -3.86 -9.23 -35.76
CA MET A 1 -4.38 -8.30 -34.73
C MET A 1 -5.59 -7.64 -35.31
N GLU A 2 -6.79 -8.01 -34.88
CA GLU A 2 -8.01 -7.29 -35.23
C GLU A 2 -8.19 -6.08 -34.29
N PRO A 3 -8.70 -4.95 -34.79
CA PRO A 3 -8.98 -3.79 -33.95
C PRO A 3 -10.21 -4.04 -33.08
N ILE A 4 -10.08 -3.83 -31.77
CA ILE A 4 -11.19 -3.86 -30.81
C ILE A 4 -12.01 -2.58 -31.01
N ALA A 5 -13.34 -2.74 -31.09
CA ALA A 5 -14.29 -1.65 -31.29
C ALA A 5 -14.28 -0.62 -30.15
N SER A 6 -14.52 0.64 -30.52
CA SER A 6 -14.68 1.80 -29.64
C SER A 6 -15.97 1.75 -28.80
N ASP A 7 -15.83 2.10 -27.52
CA ASP A 7 -16.81 2.25 -26.42
C ASP A 7 -17.75 1.08 -26.09
N PRO A 8 -17.58 0.41 -24.92
CA PRO A 8 -18.59 -0.50 -24.42
C PRO A 8 -19.82 0.27 -23.91
N ALA A 9 -21.01 -0.11 -24.37
CA ALA A 9 -22.27 0.42 -23.88
C ALA A 9 -22.47 0.11 -22.37
N PRO A 10 -23.20 0.95 -21.61
CA PRO A 10 -23.57 0.64 -20.23
C PRO A 10 -24.25 -0.73 -20.14
N GLY A 11 -23.66 -1.66 -19.38
CA GLY A 11 -24.12 -3.05 -19.26
C GLY A 11 -23.42 -4.07 -20.18
N ALA A 12 -22.42 -3.67 -20.96
CA ALA A 12 -21.61 -4.62 -21.73
C ALA A 12 -20.71 -5.45 -20.81
N ILE A 13 -20.86 -6.77 -20.86
CA ILE A 13 -20.00 -7.73 -20.14
C ILE A 13 -18.70 -7.90 -20.94
N ALA A 14 -17.62 -7.24 -20.51
CA ALA A 14 -16.30 -7.58 -21.00
C ALA A 14 -15.92 -8.95 -20.42
N ARG A 15 -15.69 -9.96 -21.27
CA ARG A 15 -15.09 -11.23 -20.85
C ARG A 15 -13.61 -11.03 -20.55
N ALA A 16 -13.31 -10.30 -19.49
CA ALA A 16 -12.00 -10.28 -18.85
C ALA A 16 -12.09 -11.22 -17.65
N SER A 17 -11.36 -12.33 -17.70
CA SER A 17 -11.09 -13.10 -16.50
C SER A 17 -10.24 -12.23 -15.58
N ASP A 18 -10.82 -11.85 -14.45
CA ASP A 18 -10.21 -11.25 -13.26
C ASP A 18 -10.37 -9.72 -13.07
N THR A 19 -10.62 -9.36 -11.81
CA THR A 19 -10.76 -8.03 -11.18
C THR A 19 -9.76 -6.99 -11.69
N GLY A 20 -10.17 -5.72 -11.82
CA GLY A 20 -9.25 -4.65 -12.18
C GLY A 20 -9.89 -3.29 -12.46
N TYR A 21 -9.08 -2.38 -13.00
CA TYR A 21 -9.53 -1.08 -13.50
C TYR A 21 -9.39 -1.03 -15.02
N LEU A 22 -10.38 -0.45 -15.69
CA LEU A 22 -10.37 -0.22 -17.13
C LEU A 22 -10.11 1.28 -17.36
N LEU A 23 -9.05 1.61 -18.11
CA LEU A 23 -8.67 2.99 -18.41
C LEU A 23 -8.97 3.31 -19.86
N GLU A 24 -9.76 4.35 -20.11
CA GLU A 24 -9.99 4.84 -21.47
C GLU A 24 -8.77 5.63 -21.97
N PRO A 25 -8.14 5.23 -23.09
CA PRO A 25 -6.90 5.87 -23.54
C PRO A 25 -7.08 7.33 -23.99
N LYS A 26 -8.28 7.74 -24.39
CA LYS A 26 -8.53 9.06 -24.98
C LYS A 26 -9.25 10.03 -24.03
N GLY A 27 -10.12 9.54 -23.15
CA GLY A 27 -10.81 10.37 -22.15
C GLY A 27 -10.17 10.36 -20.75
N GLY A 28 -9.28 9.42 -20.44
CA GLY A 28 -8.70 9.29 -19.11
C GLY A 28 -9.68 8.78 -18.04
N HIS A 29 -10.83 8.24 -18.47
CA HIS A 29 -11.83 7.66 -17.57
C HIS A 29 -11.32 6.36 -16.97
N ILE A 30 -11.57 6.18 -15.67
CA ILE A 30 -11.24 4.96 -14.94
C ILE A 30 -12.54 4.32 -14.47
N TRP A 31 -12.76 3.08 -14.89
CA TRP A 31 -13.84 2.23 -14.38
C TRP A 31 -13.27 1.18 -13.44
N GLY A 32 -13.82 1.07 -12.23
CA GLY A 32 -13.50 -0.03 -11.33
C GLY A 32 -14.39 -1.23 -11.64
N LEU A 33 -13.81 -2.43 -11.74
CA LEU A 33 -14.53 -3.69 -11.98
C LEU A 33 -14.53 -4.57 -10.74
N ASP A 34 -15.65 -5.22 -10.46
CA ASP A 34 -15.72 -6.28 -9.44
C ASP A 34 -15.15 -7.62 -9.94
N GLU A 35 -15.26 -8.65 -9.10
CA GLU A 35 -14.78 -10.01 -9.38
C GLU A 35 -15.49 -10.72 -10.53
N ASN A 36 -16.63 -10.19 -10.97
CA ASN A 36 -17.39 -10.69 -12.11
C ASN A 36 -17.20 -9.82 -13.36
N GLY A 37 -16.34 -8.80 -13.31
CA GLY A 37 -16.10 -7.86 -14.40
C GLY A 37 -17.17 -6.80 -14.57
N VAL A 38 -18.00 -6.55 -13.55
CA VAL A 38 -19.06 -5.53 -13.56
C VAL A 38 -18.51 -4.20 -13.07
N VAL A 39 -18.87 -3.11 -13.76
CA VAL A 39 -18.46 -1.75 -13.39
C VAL A 39 -19.13 -1.32 -12.09
N ILE A 40 -18.33 -1.07 -11.06
CA ILE A 40 -18.77 -0.64 -9.72
C ILE A 40 -18.44 0.82 -9.39
N LEU A 41 -17.60 1.47 -10.20
CA LEU A 41 -17.21 2.87 -10.04
C LEU A 41 -17.18 3.56 -11.41
N ASP A 42 -17.96 4.64 -11.55
CA ASP A 42 -17.97 5.55 -12.70
C ASP A 42 -17.75 6.99 -12.22
N GLU A 43 -16.53 7.50 -12.40
CA GLU A 43 -16.18 8.88 -12.02
C GLU A 43 -16.81 9.95 -12.95
N SER A 44 -17.42 9.57 -14.08
CA SER A 44 -18.05 10.52 -15.01
C SER A 44 -19.41 11.04 -14.51
N ALA A 45 -20.00 10.40 -13.49
CA ALA A 45 -21.31 10.78 -12.93
C ALA A 45 -21.29 12.00 -11.98
N ARG A 46 -20.18 12.75 -11.87
CA ARG A 46 -20.19 14.01 -11.10
C ARG A 46 -21.05 15.05 -11.83
N PRO A 47 -22.09 15.60 -11.18
CA PRO A 47 -22.87 16.68 -11.78
C PRO A 47 -21.96 17.88 -12.03
N GLN A 48 -21.89 18.34 -13.28
CA GLN A 48 -21.24 19.60 -13.64
C GLN A 48 -21.93 20.73 -12.86
N SER A 49 -21.19 21.40 -11.98
CA SER A 49 -21.68 22.54 -11.23
C SER A 49 -22.02 23.68 -12.20
N ALA A 50 -23.31 23.98 -12.32
CA ALA A 50 -23.83 25.08 -13.12
C ALA A 50 -23.44 26.44 -12.52
N GLY A 51 -22.96 27.33 -13.40
CA GLY A 51 -23.17 28.78 -13.35
C GLY A 51 -22.86 29.51 -12.04
N GLU A 52 -21.64 30.03 -11.94
CA GLU A 52 -21.23 30.99 -10.91
C GLU A 52 -21.93 32.34 -11.12
N SER A 53 -23.00 32.58 -10.36
CA SER A 53 -23.69 33.87 -10.27
C SER A 53 -23.49 34.45 -8.86
N ALA A 54 -22.93 35.66 -8.83
CA ALA A 54 -22.70 36.59 -7.72
C ALA A 54 -23.17 36.15 -6.31
N ALA A 55 -22.22 35.88 -5.42
CA ALA A 55 -22.49 35.60 -4.01
C ALA A 55 -22.47 36.87 -3.13
N PRO A 56 -23.46 37.08 -2.26
CA PRO A 56 -23.39 38.02 -1.15
C PRO A 56 -22.46 37.51 -0.04
N SER A 57 -21.90 38.45 0.72
CA SER A 57 -20.97 38.29 1.83
C SER A 57 -21.42 37.18 2.81
N ARG A 58 -20.70 36.05 2.81
CA ARG A 58 -21.03 34.88 3.65
C ARG A 58 -20.22 34.90 4.96
N PRO A 59 -20.83 34.63 6.13
CA PRO A 59 -20.16 34.69 7.43
C PRO A 59 -19.29 33.45 7.70
N ALA A 60 -18.39 33.59 8.68
CA ALA A 60 -17.28 32.71 9.00
C ALA A 60 -17.63 31.21 9.23
N ALA A 61 -17.48 30.39 8.19
CA ALA A 61 -17.48 28.92 8.26
C ALA A 61 -16.05 28.30 8.20
N ARG A 62 -15.02 29.03 8.67
CA ARG A 62 -13.59 28.67 8.49
C ARG A 62 -13.02 27.51 9.32
N PRO A 63 -13.45 27.20 10.56
CA PRO A 63 -12.70 26.25 11.40
C PRO A 63 -12.87 24.77 11.01
N ALA A 64 -14.02 24.38 10.47
CA ALA A 64 -14.25 22.97 10.09
C ALA A 64 -13.45 22.56 8.83
N ALA A 65 -13.36 23.47 7.85
CA ALA A 65 -12.59 23.24 6.63
C ALA A 65 -11.08 23.13 6.91
N GLN A 66 -10.54 24.02 7.75
CA GLN A 66 -9.13 23.99 8.15
C GLN A 66 -8.76 22.69 8.87
N LYS A 67 -9.66 22.17 9.73
CA LYS A 67 -9.46 20.89 10.41
C LYS A 67 -9.42 19.72 9.42
N LEU A 68 -10.33 19.69 8.43
CA LEU A 68 -10.36 18.66 7.41
C LEU A 68 -9.09 18.67 6.54
N ASP A 69 -8.63 19.85 6.14
CA ASP A 69 -7.41 20.01 5.34
C ASP A 69 -6.16 19.53 6.10
N ALA A 70 -6.05 19.85 7.39
CA ALA A 70 -4.96 19.36 8.23
C ALA A 70 -4.99 17.83 8.39
N GLU A 71 -6.17 17.24 8.57
CA GLU A 71 -6.32 15.78 8.64
C GLU A 71 -5.95 15.10 7.33
N LEU A 72 -6.32 15.69 6.20
CA LEU A 72 -5.95 15.19 4.88
C LEU A 72 -4.44 15.26 4.67
N HIS A 73 -3.83 16.38 5.02
CA HIS A 73 -2.38 16.56 4.91
C HIS A 73 -1.63 15.51 5.74
N ASN A 74 -2.01 15.32 7.01
CA ASN A 74 -1.41 14.33 7.89
C ASN A 74 -1.60 12.89 7.38
N SER A 75 -2.76 12.59 6.80
CA SER A 75 -3.02 11.27 6.21
C SER A 75 -2.11 11.00 5.00
N ARG A 76 -1.87 12.01 4.16
CA ARG A 76 -0.94 11.88 3.02
C ARG A 76 0.51 11.70 3.48
N ILE A 77 0.94 12.37 4.55
CA ILE A 77 2.27 12.18 5.15
C ILE A 77 2.45 10.74 5.65
N ARG A 78 1.44 10.17 6.34
CA ARG A 78 1.49 8.76 6.77
C ARG A 78 1.64 7.80 5.60
N LEU A 79 0.83 8.00 4.55
CA LEU A 79 0.88 7.17 3.35
C LEU A 79 2.24 7.28 2.64
N LEU A 80 2.84 8.47 2.63
CA LEU A 80 4.16 8.72 2.08
C LEU A 80 5.24 7.96 2.84
N TYR A 81 5.22 8.03 4.16
CA TYR A 81 6.17 7.31 5.02
C TYR A 81 6.14 5.81 4.73
N VAL A 82 4.95 5.20 4.66
CA VAL A 82 4.84 3.77 4.37
C VAL A 82 5.30 3.43 2.96
N THR A 83 5.06 4.31 1.99
CA THR A 83 5.57 4.13 0.62
C THR A 83 7.10 4.11 0.57
N LEU A 84 7.76 5.00 1.32
CA LEU A 84 9.22 5.02 1.42
C LEU A 84 9.77 3.74 2.08
N VAL A 85 9.15 3.28 3.16
CA VAL A 85 9.54 2.02 3.83
C VAL A 85 9.44 0.83 2.89
N LEU A 86 8.39 0.79 2.05
CA LEU A 86 8.21 -0.25 1.05
C LEU A 86 9.30 -0.22 -0.02
N LEU A 87 9.61 0.96 -0.56
CA LEU A 87 10.66 1.15 -1.56
C LEU A 87 12.02 0.72 -1.02
N ASP A 88 12.38 1.15 0.21
CA ASP A 88 13.61 0.74 0.90
C ASP A 88 13.66 -0.80 1.06
N THR A 89 12.54 -1.41 1.46
CA THR A 89 12.46 -2.87 1.67
C THR A 89 12.61 -3.66 0.36
N GLN A 90 11.94 -3.22 -0.71
CA GLN A 90 12.05 -3.84 -2.03
C GLN A 90 13.46 -3.74 -2.60
N LEU A 91 14.12 -2.59 -2.41
CA LEU A 91 15.50 -2.41 -2.85
C LEU A 91 16.46 -3.33 -2.09
N ARG A 92 16.34 -3.42 -0.75
CA ARG A 92 17.15 -4.34 0.06
C ARG A 92 16.91 -5.79 -0.36
N ALA A 93 15.66 -6.15 -0.63
CA ALA A 93 15.31 -7.47 -1.12
C ALA A 93 16.06 -7.79 -2.43
N TYR A 94 16.06 -6.84 -3.36
CA TYR A 94 16.79 -6.95 -4.62
C TYR A 94 18.29 -7.14 -4.39
N GLN A 95 18.91 -6.27 -3.59
CA GLN A 95 20.34 -6.32 -3.28
C GLN A 95 20.74 -7.66 -2.68
N ILE A 96 19.99 -8.18 -1.71
CA ILE A 96 20.25 -9.50 -1.10
C ILE A 96 20.21 -10.61 -2.15
N SER A 97 19.26 -10.56 -3.09
CA SER A 97 19.16 -11.57 -4.15
C SER A 97 20.21 -11.47 -5.26
N HIS A 98 20.97 -10.37 -5.33
CA HIS A 98 21.97 -10.12 -6.36
C HIS A 98 23.34 -9.79 -5.74
N ASP A 99 23.68 -10.38 -4.59
CA ASP A 99 24.97 -10.22 -3.90
C ASP A 99 25.42 -8.76 -3.70
N GLY A 100 24.46 -7.89 -3.42
CA GLY A 100 24.70 -6.46 -3.20
C GLY A 100 24.81 -5.62 -4.47
N ALA A 101 24.69 -6.22 -5.67
CA ALA A 101 24.64 -5.45 -6.91
C ALA A 101 23.39 -4.58 -6.94
N MET A 102 23.59 -3.28 -7.22
CA MET A 102 22.47 -2.41 -7.56
C MET A 102 21.87 -2.85 -8.91
N PRO A 103 20.55 -2.72 -9.10
CA PRO A 103 19.97 -2.91 -10.42
C PRO A 103 20.67 -1.97 -11.41
N ASP A 104 20.95 -2.44 -12.63
CA ASP A 104 21.44 -1.59 -13.74
C ASP A 104 20.53 -0.37 -14.02
N LEU A 105 19.32 -0.40 -13.46
CA LEU A 105 18.35 0.68 -13.49
C LEU A 105 18.69 1.87 -12.57
N LEU A 106 19.65 1.76 -11.65
CA LEU A 106 19.96 2.80 -10.65
C LEU A 106 21.38 3.38 -10.80
N GLN A 107 21.83 3.58 -12.03
CA GLN A 107 23.11 4.24 -12.30
C GLN A 107 23.04 5.75 -11.97
N PRO A 108 24.05 6.33 -11.29
CA PRO A 108 24.05 7.75 -10.93
C PRO A 108 23.93 8.67 -12.15
N GLY A 109 23.10 9.71 -12.05
CA GLY A 109 22.94 10.72 -13.11
C GLY A 109 22.04 10.30 -14.28
N GLU A 110 21.56 9.05 -14.30
CA GLU A 110 20.54 8.60 -15.25
C GLU A 110 19.13 8.90 -14.74
N TRP A 111 18.31 9.44 -15.64
CA TRP A 111 16.89 9.65 -15.41
C TRP A 111 16.11 8.44 -15.88
N LYS A 112 15.43 7.76 -14.96
CA LYS A 112 14.51 6.69 -15.33
C LYS A 112 13.14 7.00 -14.78
N ARG A 113 12.23 7.36 -15.68
CA ARG A 113 10.81 7.35 -15.37
C ARG A 113 10.41 5.90 -15.19
N PHE A 114 10.04 5.51 -13.97
CA PHE A 114 9.31 4.27 -13.73
C PHE A 114 7.89 4.46 -14.30
N SER A 115 7.80 4.43 -15.62
CA SER A 115 6.55 4.28 -16.34
C SER A 115 6.36 2.78 -16.48
N ALA A 116 5.29 2.24 -15.88
CA ALA A 116 4.83 0.90 -16.17
C ALA A 116 4.62 0.80 -17.68
N THR A 117 5.59 0.23 -18.38
CA THR A 117 5.48 -0.04 -19.81
C THR A 117 4.89 -1.44 -19.89
N ASN A 118 3.57 -1.46 -20.12
CA ASN A 118 2.77 -2.58 -20.62
C ASN A 118 2.57 -3.83 -19.76
N ASP A 119 3.16 -3.93 -18.58
CA ASP A 119 2.85 -5.01 -17.65
C ASP A 119 2.29 -4.44 -16.35
N ARG A 120 1.34 -5.17 -15.75
CA ARG A 120 0.41 -4.85 -14.64
C ARG A 120 1.08 -4.44 -13.32
N SER A 121 2.10 -3.60 -13.40
CA SER A 121 2.97 -3.15 -12.32
C SER A 121 2.34 -1.93 -11.65
N PHE A 122 2.24 -2.02 -10.33
CA PHE A 122 1.77 -0.94 -9.47
C PHE A 122 2.69 0.28 -9.64
N VAL A 123 2.17 1.39 -10.19
CA VAL A 123 2.89 2.66 -10.25
C VAL A 123 2.88 3.28 -8.85
N ILE A 124 4.04 3.32 -8.22
CA ILE A 124 4.21 3.99 -6.94
C ILE A 124 4.15 5.51 -7.16
N ARG A 125 3.24 6.17 -6.47
CA ARG A 125 3.04 7.63 -6.53
C ARG A 125 3.29 8.22 -5.15
N ASN A 126 3.94 9.37 -5.10
CA ASN A 126 4.05 10.15 -3.87
C ASN A 126 2.66 10.72 -3.55
N PRO A 127 2.02 10.34 -2.42
CA PRO A 127 0.67 10.80 -2.08
C PRO A 127 0.56 12.30 -1.77
N LEU A 128 1.67 13.03 -1.61
CA LEU A 128 1.64 14.48 -1.43
C LEU A 128 1.35 15.23 -2.72
N ASN A 129 1.90 14.76 -3.84
CA ASN A 129 1.87 15.48 -5.14
C ASN A 129 1.41 14.61 -6.32
N ASN A 130 1.10 13.33 -6.07
CA ASN A 130 0.67 12.32 -7.04
C ASN A 130 1.70 12.01 -8.15
N PHE A 131 2.95 12.47 -7.99
CA PHE A 131 4.03 12.23 -8.94
C PHE A 131 4.64 10.85 -8.73
N SER A 132 5.03 10.20 -9.84
CA SER A 132 5.66 8.87 -9.83
C SER A 132 7.11 8.89 -10.31
N GLY A 133 7.64 10.05 -10.70
CA GLY A 133 9.01 10.15 -11.18
C GLY A 133 10.01 9.89 -10.06
N LEU A 134 11.10 9.18 -10.40
CA LEU A 134 12.23 8.93 -9.51
C LEU A 134 13.46 9.68 -10.04
N LEU A 135 14.09 10.46 -9.17
CA LEU A 135 15.37 11.10 -9.43
C LEU A 135 16.48 10.32 -8.72
N VAL A 136 17.43 9.74 -9.46
CA VAL A 136 18.57 9.02 -8.88
C VAL A 136 19.76 9.97 -8.72
N VAL A 137 20.26 10.10 -7.50
CA VAL A 137 21.40 10.95 -7.16
C VAL A 137 22.52 10.10 -6.54
N PRO A 138 23.80 10.45 -6.78
CA PRO A 138 24.90 9.74 -6.14
C PRO A 138 24.93 9.99 -4.64
N ARG A 139 24.75 11.25 -4.22
CA ARG A 139 24.92 11.69 -2.83
C ARG A 139 23.59 11.98 -2.14
N PRO A 140 23.52 11.85 -0.81
CA PRO A 140 22.32 12.10 -0.04
C PRO A 140 21.86 13.54 -0.23
N PRO A 141 20.61 13.79 -0.67
CA PRO A 141 20.08 15.13 -0.76
C PRO A 141 19.80 15.69 0.64
N ARG A 142 19.92 16.99 0.79
CA ARG A 142 19.50 17.71 2.01
C ARG A 142 18.03 18.10 1.90
N PRO A 143 17.31 18.21 3.03
CA PRO A 143 15.99 18.82 3.04
C PRO A 143 16.04 20.20 2.37
N ALA A 144 15.03 20.50 1.55
CA ALA A 144 14.89 21.67 0.69
C ALA A 144 15.86 21.77 -0.51
N ASP A 145 16.71 20.76 -0.77
CA ASP A 145 17.50 20.73 -2.00
C ASP A 145 16.56 20.81 -3.23
N PRO A 146 16.84 21.68 -4.21
CA PRO A 146 15.92 21.92 -5.32
C PRO A 146 15.92 20.75 -6.30
N ILE A 147 14.72 20.28 -6.64
CA ILE A 147 14.48 19.33 -7.72
C ILE A 147 14.15 20.14 -8.97
N ARG A 148 15.13 20.24 -9.88
CA ARG A 148 15.01 21.06 -11.09
C ARG A 148 14.06 20.49 -12.14
N GLN A 149 13.48 19.31 -11.90
CA GLN A 149 12.65 18.60 -12.86
C GLN A 149 11.24 18.37 -12.33
N SER A 150 10.26 18.57 -13.20
CA SER A 150 8.84 18.40 -12.87
C SER A 150 8.45 16.92 -12.81
N GLY A 151 7.43 16.60 -12.00
CA GLY A 151 6.84 15.26 -11.97
C GLY A 151 7.67 14.24 -11.20
N ILE A 152 8.61 14.69 -10.37
CA ILE A 152 9.39 13.84 -9.48
C ILE A 152 8.67 13.72 -8.15
N GLY A 153 8.29 12.49 -7.81
CA GLY A 153 7.69 12.15 -6.52
C GLY A 153 8.73 11.73 -5.49
N PHE A 154 9.85 11.17 -5.95
CA PHE A 154 10.86 10.58 -5.08
C PHE A 154 12.27 10.85 -5.60
N VAL A 155 13.23 10.93 -4.68
CA VAL A 155 14.66 11.00 -4.95
C VAL A 155 15.33 9.78 -4.33
N PHE A 156 16.15 9.05 -5.06
CA PHE A 156 16.87 7.88 -4.58
C PHE A 156 18.38 8.17 -4.53
N CYS A 157 19.01 7.97 -3.37
CA CYS A 157 20.46 8.08 -3.22
C CYS A 157 21.12 6.71 -3.37
N VAL A 158 22.04 6.59 -4.33
CA VAL A 158 22.77 5.34 -4.58
C VAL A 158 23.72 5.01 -3.42
N ASP A 159 24.45 5.99 -2.91
CA ASP A 159 25.47 5.77 -1.86
C ASP A 159 24.86 5.27 -0.54
N GLU A 160 23.64 5.72 -0.21
CA GLU A 160 22.95 5.34 1.02
C GLU A 160 21.87 4.26 0.84
N GLY A 161 21.42 4.03 -0.39
CA GLY A 161 20.33 3.08 -0.66
C GLY A 161 19.00 3.51 -0.05
N HIS A 162 18.67 4.80 -0.12
CA HIS A 162 17.49 5.39 0.51
C HIS A 162 16.65 6.23 -0.43
N PHE A 163 15.36 6.36 -0.12
CA PHE A 163 14.45 7.26 -0.81
C PHE A 163 14.11 8.49 0.05
N TRP A 164 14.05 9.65 -0.61
CA TRP A 164 13.53 10.89 -0.07
C TRP A 164 12.28 11.28 -0.87
N PRO A 165 11.23 11.76 -0.19
CA PRO A 165 10.08 12.27 -0.89
C PRO A 165 10.36 13.67 -1.43
N SER A 166 9.68 14.05 -2.51
CA SER A 166 9.61 15.44 -2.94
C SER A 166 8.49 16.19 -2.22
N SER A 167 8.57 17.52 -2.17
CA SER A 167 7.54 18.44 -1.69
C SER A 167 6.20 18.32 -2.44
N THR A 168 5.15 18.97 -1.93
CA THR A 168 3.80 18.98 -2.51
C THR A 168 3.74 19.54 -3.93
N ASP A 169 4.65 20.44 -4.30
CA ASP A 169 4.82 20.96 -5.66
C ASP A 169 5.87 20.16 -6.48
N GLY A 170 6.56 19.20 -5.85
CA GLY A 170 7.65 18.42 -6.43
C GLY A 170 8.92 19.22 -6.68
N ALA A 171 9.03 20.46 -6.18
CA ALA A 171 10.14 21.36 -6.46
C ALA A 171 11.35 21.19 -5.54
N SER A 172 11.21 20.51 -4.40
CA SER A 172 12.30 20.29 -3.46
C SER A 172 12.25 18.93 -2.78
N VAL A 173 13.40 18.50 -2.26
CA VAL A 173 13.53 17.30 -1.43
C VAL A 173 12.95 17.59 -0.05
N MET A 174 12.10 16.70 0.45
CA MET A 174 11.62 16.73 1.83
C MET A 174 12.54 15.91 2.74
N ASP A 175 12.46 16.19 4.04
CA ASP A 175 13.15 15.38 5.03
C ASP A 175 12.66 13.93 4.99
N ARG A 176 13.60 13.00 5.13
CA ARG A 176 13.30 11.57 5.20
C ARG A 176 12.64 11.21 6.53
N ASP A 177 13.05 11.86 7.62
CA ASP A 177 12.43 11.65 8.93
C ASP A 177 11.13 12.45 9.05
N LEU A 178 10.13 12.00 8.27
CA LEU A 178 8.78 12.56 8.29
C LEU A 178 8.16 12.49 9.69
N ARG A 179 8.57 11.53 10.55
CA ARG A 179 8.08 11.45 11.92
C ARG A 179 8.63 12.60 12.77
N ALA A 180 9.93 12.90 12.68
CA ALA A 180 10.53 14.01 13.40
C ALA A 180 10.02 15.37 12.90
N THR A 181 9.80 15.51 11.60
CA THR A 181 9.37 16.79 10.98
C THR A 181 7.87 17.03 11.03
N HIS A 182 7.06 15.97 11.13
CA HIS A 182 5.60 16.06 11.22
C HIS A 182 5.04 15.23 12.38
N PRO A 183 5.42 15.49 13.64
CA PRO A 183 5.00 14.69 14.79
C PRO A 183 3.48 14.66 14.94
N ASP A 184 2.79 15.76 14.63
CA ASP A 184 1.32 15.87 14.66
C ASP A 184 0.66 14.92 13.66
N ALA A 185 1.33 14.65 12.53
CA ALA A 185 0.85 13.67 11.57
C ALA A 185 0.89 12.26 12.16
N PHE A 186 1.72 11.95 13.16
CA PHE A 186 1.83 10.61 13.75
C PHE A 186 1.21 10.48 15.15
N ALA A 187 0.79 11.58 15.78
CA ALA A 187 0.11 11.55 17.06
C ALA A 187 -1.18 10.69 17.01
N ALA A 188 -1.40 9.89 18.07
CA ALA A 188 -2.58 9.06 18.20
C ALA A 188 -3.85 9.93 18.27
N ARG A 189 -4.81 9.68 17.39
CA ARG A 189 -6.07 10.44 17.31
C ARG A 189 -7.09 9.87 18.29
N ALA A 190 -7.88 10.74 18.92
CA ALA A 190 -9.00 10.31 19.77
C ALA A 190 -10.05 9.53 18.94
N PRO A 191 -10.55 8.38 19.45
CA PRO A 191 -11.59 7.61 18.78
C PRO A 191 -12.90 8.41 18.70
N GLY A 192 -13.56 8.49 17.53
CA GLY A 192 -14.94 8.98 17.43
C GLY A 192 -15.35 9.85 16.22
N SER A 193 -14.44 10.24 15.31
CA SER A 193 -14.82 10.94 14.07
C SER A 193 -13.82 10.67 12.95
N GLU A 194 -13.79 9.42 12.49
CA GLU A 194 -13.00 9.08 11.31
C GLU A 194 -13.78 9.48 10.06
N SER A 195 -13.23 10.40 9.27
CA SER A 195 -13.78 10.71 7.96
C SER A 195 -13.61 9.49 7.03
N ALA A 196 -14.51 9.31 6.06
CA ALA A 196 -14.40 8.24 5.07
C ALA A 196 -13.02 8.21 4.37
N LEU A 197 -12.43 9.39 4.17
CA LEU A 197 -11.09 9.54 3.61
C LEU A 197 -9.97 9.07 4.54
N ALA A 198 -10.11 9.26 5.86
CA ALA A 198 -9.16 8.73 6.83
C ALA A 198 -9.24 7.20 6.89
N ALA A 199 -10.44 6.62 6.78
CA ALA A 199 -10.63 5.17 6.67
C ALA A 199 -10.02 4.60 5.37
N ASP A 200 -10.24 5.24 4.22
CA ASP A 200 -9.61 4.85 2.93
C ASP A 200 -8.07 4.92 3.04
N ASN A 201 -7.53 6.02 3.56
CA ASN A 201 -6.09 6.15 3.77
C ASN A 201 -5.53 5.08 4.71
N ARG A 202 -6.27 4.73 5.78
CA ARG A 202 -5.90 3.64 6.69
C ARG A 202 -5.86 2.30 5.96
N ALA A 203 -6.87 1.98 5.16
CA ALA A 203 -6.94 0.74 4.38
C ALA A 203 -5.77 0.65 3.38
N ARG A 204 -5.50 1.72 2.63
CA ARG A 204 -4.35 1.79 1.72
C ARG A 204 -3.03 1.61 2.45
N THR A 205 -2.85 2.32 3.57
CA THR A 205 -1.64 2.19 4.39
C THR A 205 -1.48 0.77 4.93
N GLN A 206 -2.58 0.12 5.31
CA GLN A 206 -2.58 -1.27 5.77
C GLN A 206 -2.19 -2.24 4.65
N LEU A 207 -2.67 -2.04 3.42
CA LEU A 207 -2.27 -2.85 2.26
C LEU A 207 -0.77 -2.71 1.96
N LEU A 208 -0.25 -1.48 2.06
CA LEU A 208 1.18 -1.23 1.91
C LEU A 208 1.98 -1.94 3.01
N LEU A 209 1.56 -1.83 4.28
CA LEU A 209 2.21 -2.53 5.39
C LEU A 209 2.19 -4.06 5.17
N LEU A 210 1.05 -4.62 4.77
CA LEU A 210 0.93 -6.05 4.46
C LEU A 210 1.89 -6.48 3.33
N SER A 211 2.08 -5.64 2.31
CA SER A 211 3.05 -5.89 1.24
C SER A 211 4.50 -5.92 1.77
N ALA A 212 4.85 -5.00 2.68
CA ALA A 212 6.16 -4.95 3.31
C ALA A 212 6.41 -6.23 4.12
N VAL A 213 5.43 -6.63 4.93
CA VAL A 213 5.49 -7.85 5.74
C VAL A 213 5.64 -9.10 4.87
N ARG A 214 4.90 -9.21 3.77
CA ARG A 214 5.02 -10.32 2.81
C ARG A 214 6.43 -10.38 2.20
N THR A 215 7.01 -9.22 1.89
CA THR A 215 8.37 -9.12 1.36
C THR A 215 9.40 -9.57 2.40
N ALA A 216 9.27 -9.14 3.66
CA ALA A 216 10.14 -9.56 4.76
C ALA A 216 10.08 -11.08 5.01
N ILE A 217 8.88 -11.66 5.02
CA ILE A 217 8.70 -13.12 5.13
C ILE A 217 9.35 -13.85 3.95
N ARG A 218 9.21 -13.32 2.73
CA ARG A 218 9.86 -13.92 1.55
C ARG A 218 11.38 -13.91 1.66
N LEU A 219 11.97 -12.81 2.12
CA LEU A 219 13.41 -12.71 2.35
C LEU A 219 13.89 -13.69 3.42
N TYR A 220 13.17 -13.77 4.53
CA TYR A 220 13.42 -14.76 5.56
C TYR A 220 13.47 -16.17 4.96
N ARG A 221 12.46 -16.54 4.18
CA ARG A 221 12.43 -17.88 3.55
C ARG A 221 13.64 -18.14 2.66
N ILE A 222 14.06 -17.17 1.85
CA ILE A 222 15.24 -17.32 0.98
C ILE A 222 16.48 -17.61 1.83
N GLN A 223 16.70 -16.87 2.92
CA GLN A 223 17.88 -17.02 3.78
C GLN A 223 17.83 -18.24 4.71
N HIS A 224 16.65 -18.79 4.98
CA HIS A 224 16.45 -19.92 5.90
C HIS A 224 15.98 -21.22 5.23
N ALA A 225 16.41 -21.45 3.99
CA ALA A 225 16.15 -22.67 3.23
C ALA A 225 14.65 -22.99 3.07
N GLY A 226 13.86 -21.96 2.73
CA GLY A 226 12.43 -22.06 2.43
C GLY A 226 11.50 -22.02 3.63
N ARG A 227 12.03 -22.10 4.87
CA ARG A 227 11.23 -22.13 6.11
C ARG A 227 10.51 -20.81 6.38
N LEU A 228 9.27 -20.91 6.85
CA LEU A 228 8.51 -19.76 7.35
C LEU A 228 8.96 -19.37 8.76
N PRO A 229 8.75 -18.09 9.17
CA PRO A 229 8.85 -17.71 10.56
C PRO A 229 7.85 -18.51 11.41
N ASP A 230 8.31 -18.93 12.59
CA ASP A 230 7.55 -19.62 13.61
C ASP A 230 6.96 -18.60 14.60
N PHE A 231 5.80 -18.05 14.24
CA PHE A 231 5.09 -17.09 15.09
C PHE A 231 4.45 -17.72 16.34
N ASN A 232 4.38 -19.06 16.43
CA ASN A 232 3.95 -19.72 17.66
C ASN A 232 5.06 -19.67 18.72
N ARG A 233 6.32 -19.87 18.30
CA ARG A 233 7.48 -19.78 19.18
C ARG A 233 7.98 -18.36 19.39
N TYR A 234 7.84 -17.49 18.39
CA TYR A 234 8.33 -16.11 18.38
C TYR A 234 7.19 -15.13 18.03
N PRO A 235 6.22 -14.93 18.93
CA PRO A 235 5.00 -14.19 18.64
C PRO A 235 5.21 -12.68 18.43
N ASP A 236 6.31 -12.12 18.97
CA ASP A 236 6.63 -10.69 18.87
C ASP A 236 7.54 -10.38 17.67
N TRP A 237 7.40 -11.17 16.60
CA TRP A 237 8.09 -10.96 15.34
C TRP A 237 9.63 -11.05 15.44
N GLN A 238 10.18 -11.68 16.49
CA GLN A 238 11.63 -11.66 16.76
C GLN A 238 12.46 -12.18 15.58
N GLN A 239 11.95 -13.18 14.84
CA GLN A 239 12.62 -13.73 13.66
C GLN A 239 12.68 -12.76 12.46
N LEU A 240 11.83 -11.74 12.46
CA LEU A 240 11.78 -10.71 11.42
C LEU A 240 12.40 -9.39 11.88
N THR A 241 12.40 -9.10 13.18
CA THR A 241 12.91 -7.84 13.76
C THR A 241 14.32 -7.94 14.36
N MET A 242 14.83 -9.15 14.57
CA MET A 242 16.19 -9.40 15.07
C MET A 242 17.03 -10.14 14.03
N ARG A 243 18.35 -10.17 14.27
CA ARG A 243 19.25 -11.03 13.52
C ARG A 243 18.98 -12.50 13.86
N THR A 244 19.16 -13.39 12.89
CA THR A 244 18.92 -14.83 13.03
C THR A 244 20.10 -15.65 12.50
N ASP A 245 20.30 -16.84 13.06
CA ASP A 245 21.27 -17.82 12.53
C ASP A 245 20.68 -18.59 11.33
N ALA A 246 21.46 -19.50 10.73
CA ALA A 246 20.98 -20.32 9.61
C ALA A 246 19.74 -21.16 9.96
N SER A 247 19.53 -21.50 11.24
CA SER A 247 18.33 -22.20 11.71
C SER A 247 17.11 -21.29 11.85
N GLY A 248 17.25 -19.99 11.62
CA GLY A 248 16.18 -19.01 11.79
C GLY A 248 15.96 -18.62 13.24
N ARG A 249 16.82 -19.05 14.18
CA ARG A 249 16.69 -18.70 15.59
C ARG A 249 17.20 -17.28 15.82
N PRO A 250 16.44 -16.40 16.51
CA PRO A 250 16.92 -15.07 16.86
C PRO A 250 18.16 -15.13 17.76
N THR A 251 19.20 -14.39 17.39
CA THR A 251 20.46 -14.28 18.14
C THR A 251 21.15 -12.95 17.83
N SER A 252 21.82 -12.34 18.81
CA SER A 252 22.57 -11.09 18.64
C SER A 252 23.72 -11.23 17.63
N SER A 253 24.27 -12.43 17.48
CA SER A 253 25.35 -12.77 16.54
C SER A 253 24.86 -13.39 15.22
N GLY A 254 23.56 -13.34 14.94
CA GLY A 254 22.96 -13.94 13.74
C GLY A 254 23.53 -13.37 12.45
N GLN A 255 23.59 -14.16 11.39
CA GLN A 255 24.12 -13.71 10.09
C GLN A 255 23.05 -13.04 9.22
N PHE A 256 21.78 -13.36 9.44
CA PHE A 256 20.66 -12.95 8.59
C PHE A 256 19.76 -11.92 9.28
N GLY A 257 19.05 -11.09 8.52
CA GLY A 257 18.18 -10.01 9.03
C GLY A 257 18.93 -8.82 9.68
N PRO A 258 18.22 -7.92 10.39
CA PRO A 258 16.77 -7.87 10.53
C PRO A 258 16.07 -7.52 9.21
N TYR A 259 14.84 -8.01 9.04
CA TYR A 259 14.05 -7.81 7.82
C TYR A 259 13.00 -6.71 7.99
N LEU A 260 12.59 -6.45 9.23
CA LEU A 260 11.73 -5.36 9.66
C LEU A 260 12.44 -4.60 10.78
N SER A 261 12.19 -3.30 10.89
CA SER A 261 12.73 -2.49 11.99
C SER A 261 11.94 -2.66 13.30
N GLU A 262 10.63 -2.87 13.20
CA GLU A 262 9.73 -3.02 14.34
C GLU A 262 8.58 -4.00 14.00
N PRO A 263 7.93 -4.62 15.00
CA PRO A 263 6.73 -5.42 14.78
C PRO A 263 5.63 -4.58 14.11
N PRO A 264 5.07 -5.02 12.96
CA PRO A 264 4.06 -4.27 12.26
C PRO A 264 2.75 -4.30 13.07
N ARG A 265 2.14 -3.13 13.26
CA ARG A 265 0.80 -3.02 13.87
C ARG A 265 -0.25 -2.88 12.78
N ASN A 266 -1.23 -3.76 12.76
CA ASN A 266 -2.37 -3.64 11.86
C ASN A 266 -3.14 -2.37 12.22
N LEU A 267 -3.30 -1.47 11.24
CA LEU A 267 -3.93 -0.18 11.45
C LEU A 267 -5.46 -0.26 11.59
N ILE A 268 -6.07 -1.35 11.12
CA ILE A 268 -7.51 -1.61 11.20
C ILE A 268 -7.85 -2.16 12.59
N THR A 269 -7.19 -3.23 13.03
CA THR A 269 -7.51 -3.89 14.32
C THR A 269 -6.70 -3.33 15.50
N GLY A 270 -5.62 -2.59 15.23
CA GLY A 270 -4.63 -2.22 16.23
C GLY A 270 -3.78 -3.40 16.74
N GLY A 271 -4.08 -4.64 16.34
CA GLY A 271 -3.32 -5.83 16.74
C GLY A 271 -1.99 -5.93 16.00
N HIS A 272 -1.02 -6.63 16.60
CA HIS A 272 0.23 -7.00 15.92
C HIS A 272 0.48 -8.50 15.95
N ARG A 273 -0.27 -9.27 16.75
CA ARG A 273 -0.10 -10.72 16.82
C ARG A 273 -0.49 -11.40 15.52
N VAL A 274 0.22 -12.49 15.23
CA VAL A 274 -0.04 -13.36 14.08
C VAL A 274 -0.75 -14.61 14.57
N LEU A 275 -1.96 -14.84 14.09
CA LEU A 275 -2.63 -16.12 14.23
C LEU A 275 -2.07 -17.08 13.17
N VAL A 276 -1.52 -18.22 13.58
CA VAL A 276 -1.04 -19.25 12.66
C VAL A 276 -2.15 -20.26 12.44
N VAL A 277 -2.58 -20.43 11.20
CA VAL A 277 -3.67 -21.33 10.81
C VAL A 277 -3.23 -22.25 9.67
N HIS A 278 -3.89 -23.40 9.53
CA HIS A 278 -3.62 -24.27 8.40
C HIS A 278 -4.16 -23.68 7.10
N SER A 279 -5.40 -23.16 7.14
CA SER A 279 -6.06 -22.42 6.06
C SER A 279 -6.68 -21.13 6.59
N ILE A 280 -6.79 -20.10 5.75
CA ILE A 280 -7.46 -18.84 6.12
C ILE A 280 -8.94 -19.05 6.50
N GLN A 281 -9.57 -20.12 6.05
CA GLN A 281 -10.93 -20.50 6.46
C GLN A 281 -10.98 -20.87 7.95
N ASP A 282 -9.92 -21.45 8.50
CA ASP A 282 -9.84 -21.81 9.92
C ASP A 282 -9.74 -20.56 10.82
N ALA A 283 -9.11 -19.51 10.30
CA ALA A 283 -8.99 -18.24 11.02
C ALA A 283 -10.35 -17.59 11.32
N LYS A 284 -11.37 -17.89 10.50
CA LYS A 284 -12.73 -17.38 10.67
C LYS A 284 -13.39 -17.88 11.96
N ASN A 285 -13.03 -19.10 12.38
CA ASN A 285 -13.59 -19.77 13.55
C ASN A 285 -12.69 -19.63 14.79
N ALA A 286 -11.51 -19.03 14.63
CA ALA A 286 -10.56 -18.87 15.72
C ALA A 286 -11.00 -17.69 16.61
N HIS A 287 -11.50 -18.00 17.80
CA HIS A 287 -11.62 -17.01 18.86
C HIS A 287 -10.24 -16.76 19.47
N ALA A 288 -9.79 -15.51 19.44
CA ALA A 288 -8.58 -15.10 20.13
C ALA A 288 -8.92 -14.20 21.31
N GLU A 289 -8.25 -14.44 22.42
CA GLU A 289 -8.35 -13.63 23.64
C GLU A 289 -7.71 -12.24 23.46
N GLU A 290 -6.84 -12.10 22.46
CA GLU A 290 -6.09 -10.88 22.17
C GLU A 290 -6.36 -10.36 20.75
N PRO A 291 -6.21 -9.04 20.52
CA PRO A 291 -6.42 -8.45 19.20
C PRO A 291 -5.41 -8.99 18.18
N ILE A 292 -5.89 -9.85 17.29
CA ILE A 292 -5.12 -10.36 16.16
C ILE A 292 -4.86 -9.22 15.17
N GLY A 293 -3.59 -9.05 14.77
CA GLY A 293 -3.21 -8.16 13.68
C GLY A 293 -3.20 -8.88 12.34
N TYR A 294 -2.73 -10.11 12.30
CA TYR A 294 -2.45 -10.82 11.05
C TYR A 294 -2.79 -12.31 11.18
N ALA A 295 -3.04 -12.96 10.05
CA ALA A 295 -3.18 -14.42 9.98
C ALA A 295 -2.16 -14.99 8.98
N LEU A 296 -1.35 -15.95 9.41
CA LEU A 296 -0.46 -16.71 8.54
C LEU A 296 -1.14 -18.04 8.18
N ASP A 297 -1.47 -18.18 6.90
CA ASP A 297 -1.98 -19.42 6.31
C ASP A 297 -0.80 -20.31 5.90
N LEU A 298 -0.66 -21.46 6.55
CA LEU A 298 0.43 -22.40 6.29
C LEU A 298 0.26 -23.15 4.96
N SER A 299 -0.97 -23.42 4.53
CA SER A 299 -1.25 -24.10 3.26
C SER A 299 -0.88 -23.22 2.06
N ALA A 300 -1.25 -21.93 2.12
CA ALA A 300 -0.92 -20.94 1.11
C ALA A 300 0.47 -20.31 1.30
N GLN A 301 1.11 -20.57 2.45
CA GLN A 301 2.35 -19.92 2.90
C GLN A 301 2.29 -18.38 2.78
N ARG A 302 1.14 -17.82 3.15
CA ARG A 302 0.80 -16.41 2.91
C ARG A 302 0.22 -15.77 4.15
N ILE A 303 0.65 -14.53 4.41
CA ILE A 303 0.11 -13.71 5.50
C ILE A 303 -0.99 -12.78 4.98
N TYR A 304 -2.02 -12.61 5.80
CA TYR A 304 -3.18 -11.75 5.58
C TYR A 304 -3.29 -10.73 6.71
N SER A 305 -3.87 -9.58 6.40
CA SER A 305 -4.30 -8.63 7.43
C SER A 305 -5.59 -9.15 8.05
N ALA A 306 -5.68 -9.18 9.37
CA ALA A 306 -6.97 -9.41 10.01
C ALA A 306 -7.85 -8.17 9.77
N ASP A 307 -9.01 -8.34 9.16
CA ASP A 307 -10.08 -7.37 9.23
C ASP A 307 -11.20 -8.04 10.01
N LEU A 308 -11.35 -7.67 11.27
CA LEU A 308 -12.33 -8.27 12.18
C LEU A 308 -13.70 -7.56 12.07
N SER A 309 -13.85 -6.59 11.15
CA SER A 309 -15.09 -5.81 11.04
C SER A 309 -16.24 -6.59 10.38
N GLU A 310 -15.96 -7.71 9.73
CA GLU A 310 -16.96 -8.70 9.34
C GLU A 310 -16.52 -10.09 9.79
N PRO A 311 -17.30 -10.85 10.59
CA PRO A 311 -17.25 -12.29 10.40
C PRO A 311 -17.60 -12.51 8.92
N PRO A 312 -16.92 -13.39 8.19
CA PRO A 312 -17.27 -13.65 6.81
C PRO A 312 -18.63 -14.33 6.81
N GLY A 313 -19.68 -13.51 6.75
CA GLY A 313 -21.02 -13.98 6.51
C GLY A 313 -20.99 -14.73 5.19
N GLU A 314 -21.57 -15.92 5.19
CA GLU A 314 -22.11 -16.48 3.97
C GLU A 314 -22.92 -15.38 3.28
N ILE A 315 -22.41 -14.87 2.16
CA ILE A 315 -23.31 -14.40 1.13
C ILE A 315 -23.94 -15.69 0.61
N GLU A 316 -25.05 -16.11 1.22
CA GLU A 316 -25.95 -17.07 0.60
C GLU A 316 -26.37 -16.46 -0.73
N VAL A 317 -25.75 -16.93 -1.81
CA VAL A 317 -26.26 -16.75 -3.15
C VAL A 317 -27.54 -17.58 -3.19
N ASN A 318 -28.67 -16.93 -2.92
CA ASN A 318 -29.98 -17.49 -3.22
C ASN A 318 -30.03 -17.76 -4.73
N ALA A 319 -29.67 -18.97 -5.13
CA ALA A 319 -29.98 -19.53 -6.44
C ALA A 319 -31.48 -19.87 -6.46
N ALA A 320 -32.32 -18.84 -6.40
CA ALA A 320 -33.73 -18.95 -6.76
C ALA A 320 -33.82 -18.99 -8.29
N GLY A 321 -33.86 -20.20 -8.85
CA GLY A 321 -34.01 -20.37 -10.29
C GLY A 321 -34.08 -21.80 -10.81
N THR A 322 -34.29 -22.82 -9.96
CA THR A 322 -34.64 -24.15 -10.46
C THR A 322 -36.15 -24.17 -10.73
N ALA A 323 -36.53 -24.09 -12.00
CA ALA A 323 -37.88 -24.40 -12.43
C ALA A 323 -38.24 -25.83 -12.00
N PRO A 324 -39.48 -26.10 -11.53
CA PRO A 324 -39.89 -27.46 -11.24
C PRO A 324 -39.92 -28.27 -12.55
N ALA A 325 -39.19 -29.38 -12.55
CA ALA A 325 -39.50 -30.48 -13.45
C ALA A 325 -40.74 -31.18 -12.89
N ASP A 326 -41.83 -31.14 -13.64
CA ASP A 326 -42.97 -32.03 -13.40
C ASP A 326 -42.85 -33.30 -14.25
N PRO A 327 -43.30 -34.46 -13.72
CA PRO A 327 -43.32 -35.76 -14.39
C PRO A 327 -44.44 -35.92 -15.44
#